data_AF-A0AAE0IWZ6-F1
#
_entry.id   AF-A0AAE0IWZ6-F1
#
_cell.length_a   1.000
_cell.length_b   1.000
_cell.length_c   1.000
_cell.angle_alpha   90.00
_cell.angle_beta   90.00
_cell.angle_gamma   90.00
#
_symmetry.space_group_name_H-M   'P 1'
#
loop_
_entity.id
_entity.type
_entity.pdbx_description
1 polymer ?
#
loop_
_entity_poly.entity_id
_entity_poly.type
_entity_poly.pdbx_seq_one_letter_code
_entity_poly.pdbx_strand_id
1 'polypeptide(L)'
;MPGLLDLPVEILCYIPSYLTDIKDLTNASSTCRLLHAVFTENTHPKTILRLAAASGPTLFSPHPQLLVTATARELALWAATSPSRTRALRQAFKGGLEGLYSLCLEHCSLTLPAIRQLHLDHATILTPLQRIVNKISNSKPFTTFEYGRLPSIRDIIDGRYQLQLTCRPAESGRTVYQLVIYGELFFPTLESCLAPPMQATPRFDYTTRFEYIKHCIPNWSQPSPSGYQTQQQEEQPPFYTAPSAPPRVRTNRDLVTLNFVVGSERWRQMWEPVFLQGGVGGVELLFHESLWRSAVQTMGLESMRLIPVENAGRRPLSEAAWRRLMQLRQMVAGVRSRPEGHERFAIPDLESDLLGCCGRGPEADEILLALSQLS
;
A
#
# COMPACT_ATOMS: atom_id res chain seq x y z
N MET A 1 47.04 21.37 11.08
CA MET A 1 46.07 20.73 11.99
C MET A 1 45.50 19.54 11.24
N PRO A 2 45.46 18.34 11.82
CA PRO A 2 44.82 17.20 11.16
C PRO A 2 43.33 17.50 10.98
N GLY A 3 42.88 17.49 9.73
CA GLY A 3 41.50 17.70 9.34
C GLY A 3 40.73 16.38 9.22
N LEU A 4 39.42 16.48 8.95
CA LEU A 4 38.55 15.32 8.78
C LEU A 4 39.05 14.36 7.70
N LEU A 5 39.68 14.88 6.64
CA LEU A 5 40.20 14.09 5.52
C LEU A 5 41.49 13.32 5.84
N ASP A 6 42.12 13.61 6.98
CA ASP A 6 43.32 12.90 7.45
C ASP A 6 42.94 11.65 8.27
N LEU A 7 41.64 11.42 8.51
CA LEU A 7 41.16 10.22 9.18
C LEU A 7 41.20 8.99 8.26
N PRO A 8 41.48 7.79 8.80
CA PRO A 8 41.31 6.54 8.08
C PRO A 8 39.90 6.37 7.52
N VAL A 9 39.78 5.76 6.33
CA VAL A 9 38.51 5.54 5.65
C VAL A 9 37.52 4.77 6.53
N GLU A 10 38.01 3.85 7.35
CA GLU A 10 37.22 3.07 8.28
C GLU A 10 36.49 3.96 9.28
N ILE A 11 37.15 5.03 9.79
CA ILE A 11 36.53 5.99 10.70
C ILE A 11 35.51 6.85 9.96
N LEU A 12 35.82 7.27 8.72
CA LEU A 12 34.89 8.02 7.89
C LEU A 12 33.59 7.24 7.63
N CYS A 13 33.66 5.92 7.44
CA CYS A 13 32.49 5.04 7.27
C CYS A 13 31.54 5.04 8.47
N TYR A 14 32.01 5.36 9.69
CA TYR A 14 31.15 5.42 10.88
C TYR A 14 30.39 6.75 11.01
N ILE A 15 30.86 7.83 10.39
CA ILE A 15 30.28 9.17 10.54
C ILE A 15 28.77 9.20 10.23
N PRO A 16 28.25 8.56 9.16
CA PRO A 16 26.81 8.53 8.86
C PRO A 16 25.91 8.05 10.02
N SER A 17 26.43 7.20 10.91
CA SER A 17 25.67 6.73 12.07
C SER A 17 25.42 7.82 13.13
N TYR A 18 26.20 8.89 13.11
CA TYR A 18 26.11 10.03 14.03
C TYR A 18 25.39 11.24 13.43
N LEU A 19 25.02 11.19 12.15
CA LEU A 19 24.23 12.24 11.51
C LEU A 19 22.79 12.21 12.01
N THR A 20 22.14 13.39 11.99
CA THR A 20 20.78 13.54 12.51
C THR A 20 19.75 13.12 11.49
N ASP A 21 19.97 13.47 10.22
CA ASP A 21 18.99 13.24 9.16
C ASP A 21 19.63 12.98 7.77
N ILE A 22 18.80 12.69 6.76
CA ILE A 22 19.30 12.35 5.42
C ILE A 22 19.84 13.57 4.65
N LYS A 23 19.45 14.79 5.05
CA LYS A 23 19.95 16.03 4.45
C LYS A 23 21.38 16.26 4.87
N ASP A 24 21.71 16.04 6.15
CA ASP A 24 23.08 16.10 6.65
C ASP A 24 24.00 15.16 5.87
N LEU A 25 23.55 13.92 5.63
CA LEU A 25 24.31 12.94 4.83
C LEU A 25 24.54 13.45 3.41
N THR A 26 23.49 13.98 2.78
CA THR A 26 23.56 14.47 1.41
C THR A 26 24.49 15.69 1.30
N ASN A 27 24.37 16.64 2.24
CA ASN A 27 25.20 17.83 2.32
C ASN A 27 26.67 17.49 2.59
N ALA A 28 26.95 16.59 3.54
CA ALA A 28 28.32 16.16 3.81
C ALA A 28 28.92 15.37 2.64
N SER A 29 28.11 14.57 1.93
CA SER A 29 28.56 13.87 0.72
C SER A 29 28.86 14.80 -0.46
N SER A 30 28.36 16.05 -0.45
CA SER A 30 28.57 17.00 -1.54
C SER A 30 29.76 17.95 -1.30
N THR A 31 30.40 17.91 -0.12
CA THR A 31 31.53 18.80 0.19
C THR A 31 32.83 18.37 -0.48
N CYS A 32 33.11 17.08 -0.62
CA CYS A 32 34.32 16.60 -1.29
C CYS A 32 34.16 15.19 -1.88
N ARG A 33 35.05 14.83 -2.82
CA ARG A 33 35.00 13.54 -3.52
C ARG A 33 35.22 12.32 -2.60
N LEU A 34 36.08 12.46 -1.59
CA LEU A 34 36.35 11.38 -0.63
C LEU A 34 35.09 11.04 0.18
N LEU A 35 34.47 12.06 0.80
CA LEU A 35 33.22 11.86 1.55
C LEU A 35 32.07 11.42 0.63
N HIS A 36 32.02 11.91 -0.60
CA HIS A 36 31.06 11.43 -1.59
C HIS A 36 31.16 9.91 -1.81
N ALA A 37 32.37 9.43 -2.09
CA ALA A 37 32.63 8.00 -2.32
C ALA A 37 32.30 7.18 -1.06
N VAL A 38 32.86 7.56 0.09
CA VAL A 38 32.67 6.84 1.36
C VAL A 38 31.20 6.82 1.77
N PHE A 39 30.49 7.95 1.72
CA PHE A 39 29.11 8.02 2.20
C PHE A 39 28.12 7.38 1.23
N THR A 40 28.39 7.40 -0.08
CA THR A 40 27.49 6.79 -1.06
C THR A 40 27.66 5.27 -1.12
N GLU A 41 28.91 4.78 -1.03
CA GLU A 41 29.23 3.36 -1.23
C GLU A 41 29.26 2.55 0.07
N ASN A 42 29.68 3.16 1.19
CA ASN A 42 29.91 2.42 2.44
C ASN A 42 28.84 2.65 3.52
N THR A 43 27.93 3.61 3.34
CA THR A 43 26.87 3.83 4.35
C THR A 43 25.91 2.64 4.37
N HIS A 44 25.79 2.02 5.55
CA HIS A 44 24.90 0.89 5.71
C HIS A 44 23.42 1.26 5.40
N PRO A 45 22.70 0.45 4.59
CA PRO A 45 21.31 0.72 4.20
C PRO A 45 20.33 0.96 5.36
N LYS A 46 20.53 0.32 6.53
CA LYS A 46 19.73 0.62 7.73
C LYS A 46 19.97 2.03 8.28
N THR A 47 21.21 2.51 8.20
CA THR A 47 21.55 3.88 8.60
C THR A 47 20.85 4.89 7.69
N ILE A 48 20.83 4.62 6.37
CA ILE A 48 20.09 5.44 5.41
C ILE A 48 18.59 5.45 5.72
N LEU A 49 17.98 4.29 6.01
CA LEU A 49 16.56 4.22 6.40
C LEU A 49 16.28 5.02 7.69
N ARG A 50 17.14 4.91 8.71
CA ARG A 50 17.03 5.70 9.96
C ARG A 50 17.12 7.20 9.70
N LEU A 51 18.07 7.63 8.86
CA LEU A 51 18.23 9.04 8.49
C LEU A 51 17.03 9.54 7.67
N ALA A 52 16.49 8.70 6.78
CA ALA A 52 15.28 9.01 6.02
C ALA A 52 14.04 9.14 6.94
N ALA A 53 13.91 8.24 7.90
CA ALA A 53 12.89 8.29 8.95
C ALA A 53 12.94 9.60 9.75
N ALA A 54 14.14 10.03 10.15
CA ALA A 54 14.34 11.30 10.86
C ALA A 54 13.90 12.53 10.03
N SER A 55 14.03 12.48 8.70
CA SER A 55 13.50 13.52 7.78
C SER A 55 12.04 13.32 7.38
N GLY A 56 11.34 12.33 7.95
CA GLY A 56 10.05 11.80 7.51
C GLY A 56 9.02 12.87 7.13
N PRO A 57 8.60 13.76 8.05
CA PRO A 57 7.57 14.76 7.77
C PRO A 57 7.93 15.76 6.66
N THR A 58 9.22 16.03 6.44
CA THR A 58 9.65 17.09 5.50
C THR A 58 9.96 16.57 4.11
N LEU A 59 10.61 15.41 4.01
CA LEU A 59 11.01 14.83 2.72
C LEU A 59 10.09 13.70 2.30
N PHE A 60 9.62 12.88 3.24
CA PHE A 60 8.85 11.68 2.96
C PHE A 60 7.36 11.86 3.28
N SER A 61 6.78 12.92 2.72
CA SER A 61 5.35 13.19 2.84
C SER A 61 4.55 12.45 1.74
N PRO A 62 3.43 11.80 2.08
CA PRO A 62 2.85 11.66 3.41
C PRO A 62 3.58 10.61 4.25
N HIS A 63 3.81 10.95 5.52
CA HIS A 63 4.49 10.13 6.51
C HIS A 63 3.45 9.42 7.40
N PRO A 64 3.61 8.11 7.70
CA PRO A 64 4.72 7.22 7.34
C PRO A 64 4.53 6.46 6.00
N GLN A 65 3.43 6.71 5.28
CA GLN A 65 2.98 5.90 4.13
C GLN A 65 4.07 5.70 3.06
N LEU A 66 4.79 6.76 2.70
CA LEU A 66 5.76 6.69 1.61
C LEU A 66 6.96 5.78 1.96
N LEU A 67 7.45 5.82 3.19
CA LEU A 67 8.54 4.95 3.65
C LEU A 67 8.07 3.51 3.84
N VAL A 68 6.86 3.30 4.37
CA VAL A 68 6.27 1.95 4.48
C VAL A 68 6.13 1.34 3.09
N THR A 69 5.66 2.11 2.11
CA THR A 69 5.55 1.66 0.71
C THR A 69 6.88 1.15 0.16
N ALA A 70 7.98 1.85 0.44
CA ALA A 70 9.30 1.47 -0.05
C ALA A 70 9.86 0.21 0.62
N THR A 71 9.45 -0.09 1.85
CA THR A 71 10.04 -1.14 2.69
C THR A 71 9.12 -2.35 2.91
N ALA A 72 7.84 -2.24 2.55
CA ALA A 72 6.82 -3.26 2.77
C ALA A 72 7.16 -4.63 2.14
N ARG A 73 7.73 -4.65 0.93
CA ARG A 73 8.11 -5.91 0.27
C ARG A 73 9.24 -6.62 0.98
N GLU A 74 10.27 -5.89 1.38
CA GLU A 74 11.37 -6.46 2.18
C GLU A 74 10.85 -6.98 3.52
N LEU A 75 9.95 -6.23 4.17
CA LEU A 75 9.33 -6.66 5.42
C LEU A 75 8.52 -7.94 5.24
N ALA A 76 7.74 -8.03 4.17
CA ALA A 76 6.94 -9.21 3.85
C ALA A 76 7.82 -10.44 3.62
N LEU A 77 8.88 -10.30 2.83
CA LEU A 77 9.85 -11.37 2.61
C LEU A 77 10.49 -11.81 3.93
N TRP A 78 10.90 -10.87 4.78
CA TRP A 78 11.43 -11.17 6.11
C TRP A 78 10.40 -11.91 6.99
N ALA A 79 9.17 -11.42 7.04
CA ALA A 79 8.13 -11.96 7.92
C ALA A 79 7.66 -13.36 7.50
N ALA A 80 7.63 -13.63 6.19
CA ALA A 80 7.22 -14.92 5.65
C ALA A 80 8.19 -16.05 6.03
N THR A 81 9.48 -15.77 6.25
CA THR A 81 10.49 -16.81 6.55
C THR A 81 10.23 -17.66 7.80
N SER A 82 9.41 -17.19 8.76
CA SER A 82 9.09 -18.00 9.95
C SER A 82 7.75 -17.61 10.60
N PRO A 83 7.06 -18.57 11.24
CA PRO A 83 5.79 -18.29 11.93
C PRO A 83 5.90 -17.28 13.08
N SER A 84 7.05 -17.21 13.77
CA SER A 84 7.28 -16.22 14.82
C SER A 84 7.34 -14.79 14.26
N ARG A 85 7.99 -14.59 13.10
CA ARG A 85 8.06 -13.28 12.43
C ARG A 85 6.71 -12.89 11.81
N THR A 86 5.96 -13.86 11.27
CA THR A 86 4.58 -13.60 10.83
C THR A 86 3.68 -13.16 12.00
N ARG A 87 3.84 -13.77 13.19
CA ARG A 87 3.14 -13.30 14.40
C ARG A 87 3.56 -11.89 14.81
N ALA A 88 4.85 -11.56 14.72
CA ALA A 88 5.34 -10.20 14.97
C ALA A 88 4.73 -9.18 14.00
N LEU A 89 4.64 -9.53 12.70
CA LEU A 89 3.96 -8.70 11.69
C LEU A 89 2.49 -8.46 12.03
N ARG A 90 1.73 -9.52 12.38
CA ARG A 90 0.32 -9.37 12.79
C ARG A 90 0.18 -8.51 14.04
N GLN A 91 1.09 -8.66 15.00
CA GLN A 91 1.09 -7.84 16.20
C GLN A 91 1.38 -6.37 15.88
N ALA A 92 2.28 -6.09 14.94
CA ALA A 92 2.55 -4.74 14.45
C ALA A 92 1.33 -4.13 13.73
N PHE A 93 0.57 -4.93 12.95
CA PHE A 93 -0.65 -4.45 12.32
C PHE A 93 -1.65 -3.88 13.32
N LYS A 94 -1.78 -4.45 14.52
CA LYS A 94 -2.67 -3.93 15.57
C LYS A 94 -2.33 -2.50 16.01
N GLY A 95 -1.09 -2.05 15.83
CA GLY A 95 -0.67 -0.65 16.01
C GLY A 95 -1.00 0.26 14.82
N GLY A 96 -1.76 -0.24 13.84
CA GLY A 96 -2.04 0.43 12.59
C GLY A 96 -0.82 0.59 11.71
N LEU A 97 -0.83 1.63 10.87
CA LEU A 97 0.27 1.91 9.96
C LEU A 97 1.55 2.33 10.71
N GLU A 98 1.43 2.93 11.90
CA GLU A 98 2.57 3.30 12.75
C GLU A 98 3.28 2.06 13.33
N GLY A 99 2.51 1.06 13.77
CA GLY A 99 3.07 -0.22 14.21
C GLY A 99 3.82 -0.92 13.08
N LEU A 100 3.23 -0.92 11.87
CA LEU A 100 3.88 -1.43 10.67
C LEU A 100 5.17 -0.67 10.34
N TYR A 101 5.13 0.66 10.38
CA TYR A 101 6.28 1.52 10.15
C TYR A 101 7.43 1.25 11.14
N SER A 102 7.11 1.13 12.43
CA SER A 102 8.09 0.80 13.48
C SER A 102 8.80 -0.52 13.17
N LEU A 103 8.04 -1.54 12.76
CA LEU A 103 8.60 -2.83 12.38
C LEU A 103 9.47 -2.75 11.11
N CYS A 104 9.10 -1.93 10.13
CA CYS A 104 9.94 -1.65 8.96
C CYS A 104 11.30 -1.07 9.37
N LEU A 105 11.35 -0.13 10.33
CA LEU A 105 12.61 0.47 10.77
C LEU A 105 13.56 -0.54 11.44
N GLU A 106 13.00 -1.55 12.11
CA GLU A 106 13.79 -2.57 12.79
C GLU A 106 14.41 -3.58 11.81
N HIS A 107 13.65 -3.99 10.80
CA HIS A 107 13.99 -5.14 9.97
C HIS A 107 14.37 -4.82 8.53
N CYS A 108 13.91 -3.71 7.96
CA CYS A 108 14.17 -3.37 6.57
C CYS A 108 15.40 -2.48 6.39
N SER A 109 15.70 -2.19 5.14
CA SER A 109 16.81 -1.39 4.71
C SER A 109 16.42 -0.49 3.54
N LEU A 110 17.17 0.59 3.31
CA LEU A 110 16.90 1.50 2.20
C LEU A 110 18.20 2.06 1.65
N THR A 111 18.30 2.16 0.33
CA THR A 111 19.49 2.71 -0.34
C THR A 111 19.21 4.11 -0.90
N LEU A 112 20.25 4.93 -1.08
CA LEU A 112 20.09 6.26 -1.71
C LEU A 112 19.48 6.18 -3.12
N PRO A 113 19.88 5.23 -4.01
CA PRO A 113 19.21 5.03 -5.29
C PRO A 113 17.72 4.70 -5.14
N ALA A 114 17.35 3.86 -4.16
CA ALA A 114 15.96 3.53 -3.90
C ALA A 114 15.15 4.75 -3.43
N ILE A 115 15.72 5.62 -2.58
CA ILE A 115 15.08 6.90 -2.18
C ILE A 115 14.84 7.79 -3.41
N ARG A 116 15.85 7.94 -4.29
CA ARG A 116 15.71 8.74 -5.51
C ARG A 116 14.60 8.19 -6.39
N GLN A 117 14.59 6.88 -6.62
CA GLN A 117 13.55 6.22 -7.40
C GLN A 117 12.16 6.38 -6.76
N LEU A 118 12.05 6.26 -5.45
CA LEU A 118 10.82 6.45 -4.70
C LEU A 118 10.25 7.87 -4.89
N HIS A 119 11.08 8.91 -4.84
CA HIS A 119 10.61 10.28 -5.11
C HIS A 119 10.19 10.48 -6.57
N LEU A 120 10.90 9.86 -7.53
CA LEU A 120 10.50 9.88 -8.93
C LEU A 120 9.15 9.19 -9.12
N ASP A 121 8.96 8.00 -8.54
CA ASP A 121 7.69 7.28 -8.59
C ASP A 121 6.58 8.07 -7.89
N HIS A 122 6.88 8.72 -6.77
CA HIS A 122 5.92 9.57 -6.06
C HIS A 122 5.42 10.72 -6.95
N ALA A 123 6.32 11.39 -7.66
CA ALA A 123 5.98 12.51 -8.52
C ALA A 123 5.30 12.07 -9.83
N THR A 124 5.75 10.97 -10.43
CA THR A 124 5.35 10.55 -11.78
C THR A 124 4.18 9.56 -11.81
N ILE A 125 3.98 8.77 -10.76
CA ILE A 125 2.98 7.70 -10.70
C ILE A 125 1.99 7.97 -9.58
N LEU A 126 2.46 8.08 -8.33
CA LEU A 126 1.56 8.14 -7.17
C LEU A 126 0.77 9.46 -7.13
N THR A 127 1.41 10.61 -7.31
CA THR A 127 0.70 11.91 -7.29
C THR A 127 -0.36 12.00 -8.40
N PRO A 128 -0.08 11.61 -9.66
CA PRO A 128 -1.12 11.56 -10.68
C PRO A 128 -2.22 10.54 -10.38
N LEU A 129 -1.89 9.37 -9.83
CA LEU A 129 -2.88 8.37 -9.42
C LEU A 129 -3.78 8.89 -8.30
N GLN A 130 -3.24 9.63 -7.34
CA GLN A 130 -4.02 10.28 -6.29
C GLN A 130 -5.04 11.26 -6.86
N ARG A 131 -4.70 11.99 -7.94
CA ARG A 131 -5.67 12.86 -8.63
C ARG A 131 -6.78 12.05 -9.29
N ILE A 132 -6.47 10.91 -9.88
CA ILE A 132 -7.49 10.02 -10.47
C ILE A 132 -8.39 9.45 -9.39
N VAL A 133 -7.81 8.91 -8.31
CA VAL A 133 -8.57 8.41 -7.15
C VAL A 133 -9.45 9.51 -6.55
N ASN A 134 -8.94 10.73 -6.45
CA ASN A 134 -9.72 11.89 -6.03
C ASN A 134 -10.87 12.20 -6.99
N LYS A 135 -10.66 12.08 -8.30
CA LYS A 135 -11.73 12.24 -9.31
C LYS A 135 -12.77 11.11 -9.25
N ILE A 136 -12.34 9.86 -9.04
CA ILE A 136 -13.24 8.71 -8.87
C ILE A 136 -14.11 8.97 -7.63
N SER A 137 -13.46 9.24 -6.50
CA SER A 137 -14.14 9.42 -5.21
C SER A 137 -15.06 10.63 -5.17
N ASN A 138 -14.73 11.71 -5.90
CA ASN A 138 -15.54 12.92 -5.98
C ASN A 138 -16.43 13.01 -7.23
N SER A 139 -16.48 11.99 -8.09
CA SER A 139 -17.40 11.98 -9.23
C SER A 139 -18.85 11.94 -8.73
N LYS A 140 -19.72 12.74 -9.37
CA LYS A 140 -21.00 13.24 -8.83
C LYS A 140 -21.91 12.17 -8.18
N PRO A 141 -22.69 12.56 -7.15
CA PRO A 141 -23.64 11.68 -6.47
C PRO A 141 -24.84 11.36 -7.37
N PHE A 142 -25.35 10.13 -7.33
CA PHE A 142 -26.77 9.90 -7.61
C PHE A 142 -27.54 9.82 -6.29
N THR A 143 -28.54 10.69 -6.19
CA THR A 143 -29.63 10.80 -5.19
C THR A 143 -29.33 11.37 -3.80
N THR A 144 -29.86 12.59 -3.63
CA THR A 144 -30.25 13.33 -2.43
C THR A 144 -31.05 12.47 -1.44
N PHE A 145 -30.82 12.63 -0.13
CA PHE A 145 -31.74 12.17 0.90
C PHE A 145 -32.58 13.32 1.45
N GLU A 146 -33.91 13.10 1.49
CA GLU A 146 -34.80 13.73 2.44
C GLU A 146 -34.57 13.13 3.84
N TYR A 147 -34.55 14.02 4.82
CA TYR A 147 -34.33 13.84 6.25
C TYR A 147 -34.77 12.51 6.90
N GLY A 148 -33.89 11.88 7.69
CA GLY A 148 -34.32 11.11 8.88
C GLY A 148 -33.55 9.85 9.29
N ARG A 149 -32.78 9.19 8.41
CA ARG A 149 -31.99 7.99 8.77
C ARG A 149 -30.58 8.03 8.19
N LEU A 150 -29.58 7.76 9.02
CA LEU A 150 -28.23 7.41 8.56
C LEU A 150 -28.28 6.02 7.92
N PRO A 151 -27.82 5.86 6.66
CA PRO A 151 -27.76 4.54 6.05
C PRO A 151 -26.75 3.65 6.75
N SER A 152 -27.09 2.36 6.86
CA SER A 152 -26.13 1.35 7.35
C SER A 152 -24.96 1.18 6.35
N ILE A 153 -23.84 0.56 6.76
CA ILE A 153 -22.77 0.18 5.81
C ILE A 153 -23.38 -0.60 4.63
N ARG A 154 -24.29 -1.51 4.95
CA ARG A 154 -24.96 -2.40 3.99
C ARG A 154 -25.68 -1.60 2.91
N ASP A 155 -26.42 -0.59 3.33
CA ASP A 155 -27.17 0.34 2.49
C ASP A 155 -26.28 1.15 1.52
N ILE A 156 -25.12 1.62 2.00
CA ILE A 156 -24.17 2.43 1.22
C ILE A 156 -23.45 1.59 0.18
N ILE A 157 -22.98 0.41 0.57
CA ILE A 157 -22.24 -0.45 -0.34
C ILE A 157 -23.21 -1.17 -1.31
N ASP A 158 -24.49 -1.40 -0.95
CA ASP A 158 -25.49 -2.11 -1.80
C ASP A 158 -25.96 -1.23 -2.98
N GLY A 159 -25.43 -0.01 -3.10
CA GLY A 159 -25.88 0.98 -4.07
C GLY A 159 -27.30 1.50 -3.81
N ARG A 160 -27.93 1.05 -2.70
CA ARG A 160 -29.26 1.50 -2.25
C ARG A 160 -29.22 2.94 -1.75
N TYR A 161 -28.05 3.37 -1.29
CA TYR A 161 -27.77 4.71 -0.81
C TYR A 161 -26.41 5.13 -1.37
N GLN A 162 -26.32 6.33 -1.95
CA GLN A 162 -25.02 6.85 -2.40
C GLN A 162 -24.60 7.97 -1.47
N LEU A 163 -23.58 7.70 -0.66
CA LEU A 163 -22.93 8.77 0.09
C LEU A 163 -22.15 9.60 -0.92
N GLN A 164 -22.34 10.92 -0.88
CA GLN A 164 -21.32 11.83 -1.43
C GLN A 164 -20.09 11.70 -0.53
N LEU A 165 -19.21 10.75 -0.87
CA LEU A 165 -17.88 10.64 -0.30
C LEU A 165 -17.09 11.81 -0.86
N THR A 166 -17.31 13.01 -0.33
CA THR A 166 -16.37 14.12 -0.54
C THR A 166 -15.08 13.69 0.12
N CYS A 167 -14.22 13.05 -0.68
CA CYS A 167 -12.92 12.62 -0.23
C CYS A 167 -12.04 13.84 -0.26
N ARG A 168 -11.47 14.17 0.90
CA ARG A 168 -10.46 15.22 0.94
C ARG A 168 -9.25 14.74 0.11
N PRO A 169 -8.48 15.65 -0.52
CA PRO A 169 -7.27 15.25 -1.24
C PRO A 169 -6.33 14.35 -0.42
N ALA A 170 -6.23 14.60 0.90
CA ALA A 170 -5.46 13.77 1.83
C ALA A 170 -5.95 12.31 1.92
N GLU A 171 -7.27 12.07 1.81
CA GLU A 171 -7.87 10.73 1.87
C GLU A 171 -7.62 9.94 0.58
N SER A 172 -7.59 10.64 -0.57
CA SER A 172 -7.19 10.05 -1.86
C SER A 172 -5.71 9.64 -1.86
N GLY A 173 -4.87 10.48 -1.25
CA GLY A 173 -3.48 10.16 -0.91
C GLY A 173 -3.35 8.83 -0.19
N ARG A 174 -3.96 8.73 0.99
CA ARG A 174 -3.93 7.52 1.82
C ARG A 174 -4.45 6.30 1.07
N THR A 175 -5.56 6.41 0.35
CA THR A 175 -6.13 5.29 -0.42
C THR A 175 -5.13 4.72 -1.43
N VAL A 176 -4.42 5.58 -2.18
CA VAL A 176 -3.37 5.14 -3.11
C VAL A 176 -2.25 4.41 -2.39
N TYR A 177 -1.78 4.94 -1.26
CA TYR A 177 -0.74 4.26 -0.48
C TYR A 177 -1.20 2.92 0.09
N GLN A 178 -2.45 2.80 0.55
CA GLN A 178 -2.98 1.54 1.04
C GLN A 178 -3.05 0.48 -0.05
N LEU A 179 -3.42 0.87 -1.29
CA LEU A 179 -3.35 -0.01 -2.47
C LEU A 179 -1.93 -0.55 -2.69
N VAL A 180 -0.95 0.36 -2.69
CA VAL A 180 0.43 0.00 -2.98
C VAL A 180 1.02 -0.83 -1.84
N ILE A 181 0.86 -0.42 -0.59
CA ILE A 181 1.38 -1.15 0.59
C ILE A 181 0.78 -2.55 0.65
N TYR A 182 -0.52 -2.71 0.37
CA TYR A 182 -1.15 -4.03 0.28
C TYR A 182 -0.46 -4.91 -0.77
N GLY A 183 -0.26 -4.37 -1.98
CA GLY A 183 0.45 -5.08 -3.03
C GLY A 183 1.88 -5.44 -2.65
N GLU A 184 2.65 -4.49 -2.11
CA GLU A 184 4.03 -4.72 -1.66
C GLU A 184 4.11 -5.79 -0.56
N LEU A 185 3.15 -5.84 0.37
CA LEU A 185 3.11 -6.82 1.45
C LEU A 185 2.73 -8.23 0.97
N PHE A 186 1.74 -8.35 0.07
CA PHE A 186 1.12 -9.63 -0.22
C PHE A 186 1.45 -10.19 -1.60
N PHE A 187 2.06 -9.41 -2.49
CA PHE A 187 2.53 -9.94 -3.77
C PHE A 187 3.50 -11.12 -3.65
N PRO A 188 4.46 -11.17 -2.70
CA PRO A 188 5.30 -12.35 -2.54
C PRO A 188 4.52 -13.63 -2.22
N THR A 189 3.40 -13.50 -1.48
CA THR A 189 2.47 -14.61 -1.22
C THR A 189 1.76 -15.02 -2.50
N LEU A 190 1.34 -14.06 -3.33
CA LEU A 190 0.74 -14.34 -4.63
C LEU A 190 1.72 -15.06 -5.56
N GLU A 191 2.96 -14.59 -5.67
CA GLU A 191 4.01 -15.26 -6.47
C GLU A 191 4.25 -16.68 -5.97
N SER A 192 4.29 -16.89 -4.66
CA SER A 192 4.41 -18.23 -4.08
C SER A 192 3.23 -19.15 -4.46
N CYS A 193 2.01 -18.62 -4.54
CA CYS A 193 0.82 -19.38 -4.93
C CYS A 193 0.83 -19.73 -6.43
N LEU A 194 1.48 -18.91 -7.25
CA LEU A 194 1.62 -19.13 -8.68
C LEU A 194 2.85 -19.99 -9.05
N ALA A 195 3.83 -20.08 -8.14
CA ALA A 195 5.04 -20.85 -8.36
C ALA A 195 4.75 -22.36 -8.40
N PRO A 196 5.53 -23.15 -9.18
CA PRO A 196 5.44 -24.60 -9.15
C PRO A 196 5.70 -25.14 -7.73
N PRO A 197 5.13 -26.29 -7.33
CA PRO A 197 5.28 -26.84 -5.98
C PRO A 197 6.73 -27.03 -5.52
N MET A 198 7.65 -27.28 -6.45
CA MET A 198 9.09 -27.46 -6.17
C MET A 198 9.80 -26.15 -5.80
N GLN A 199 9.16 -24.99 -6.03
CA GLN A 199 9.67 -23.65 -5.74
C GLN A 199 8.80 -22.92 -4.71
N ALA A 200 7.94 -23.64 -3.97
CA ALA A 200 7.05 -23.05 -3.00
C ALA A 200 7.85 -22.29 -1.93
N THR A 201 7.72 -20.97 -1.92
CA THR A 201 8.30 -20.11 -0.89
C THR A 201 7.34 -19.98 0.28
N PRO A 202 7.80 -19.50 1.44
CA PRO A 202 6.91 -19.20 2.55
C PRO A 202 5.89 -18.13 2.13
N ARG A 203 4.62 -18.34 2.51
CA ARG A 203 3.49 -17.50 2.11
C ARG A 203 2.62 -17.16 3.31
N PHE A 204 1.99 -15.99 3.30
CA PHE A 204 1.05 -15.61 4.35
C PHE A 204 -0.29 -16.32 4.18
N ASP A 205 -0.93 -16.63 5.30
CA ASP A 205 -2.33 -17.03 5.30
C ASP A 205 -3.26 -15.83 5.08
N TYR A 206 -4.54 -16.13 4.83
CA TYR A 206 -5.55 -15.09 4.69
C TYR A 206 -5.71 -14.27 5.97
N THR A 207 -5.62 -14.89 7.16
CA THR A 207 -5.71 -14.19 8.46
C THR A 207 -4.74 -13.02 8.57
N THR A 208 -3.51 -13.17 8.07
CA THR A 208 -2.52 -12.07 8.05
C THR A 208 -3.00 -10.88 7.22
N ARG A 209 -3.63 -11.13 6.06
CA ARG A 209 -4.16 -10.08 5.19
C ARG A 209 -5.37 -9.38 5.82
N PHE A 210 -6.26 -10.15 6.43
CA PHE A 210 -7.40 -9.60 7.17
C PHE A 210 -6.97 -8.73 8.35
N GLU A 211 -5.94 -9.13 9.10
CA GLU A 211 -5.39 -8.31 10.18
C GLU A 211 -4.81 -6.97 9.66
N TYR A 212 -4.17 -6.97 8.49
CA TYR A 212 -3.76 -5.73 7.82
C TYR A 212 -4.95 -4.85 7.46
N ILE A 213 -5.96 -5.39 6.77
CA ILE A 213 -7.12 -4.59 6.35
C ILE A 213 -7.85 -4.03 7.59
N LYS A 214 -8.04 -4.86 8.61
CA LYS A 214 -8.74 -4.50 9.85
C LYS A 214 -8.05 -3.38 10.62
N HIS A 215 -6.72 -3.42 10.72
CA HIS A 215 -5.99 -2.53 11.63
C HIS A 215 -5.18 -1.43 10.92
N CYS A 216 -4.62 -1.70 9.73
CA CYS A 216 -3.81 -0.74 8.99
C CYS A 216 -4.61 0.10 7.99
N ILE A 217 -5.81 -0.36 7.57
CA ILE A 217 -6.74 0.42 6.75
C ILE A 217 -7.85 0.94 7.68
N PRO A 218 -7.82 2.22 8.07
CA PRO A 218 -8.71 2.70 9.11
C PRO A 218 -10.19 2.58 8.72
N ASN A 219 -10.98 1.98 9.60
CA ASN A 219 -12.43 1.87 9.45
C ASN A 219 -13.16 3.05 10.13
N TRP A 220 -14.40 3.32 9.72
CA TRP A 220 -15.24 4.40 10.26
C TRP A 220 -15.60 4.22 11.74
N SER A 221 -15.46 3.00 12.27
CA SER A 221 -15.90 2.60 13.61
C SER A 221 -14.80 2.55 14.68
N GLN A 222 -13.52 2.69 14.32
CA GLN A 222 -12.44 2.64 15.31
C GLN A 222 -11.80 4.02 15.52
N PRO A 223 -11.86 4.59 16.75
CA PRO A 223 -11.02 5.71 17.09
C PRO A 223 -9.55 5.28 16.93
N SER A 224 -8.75 6.13 16.27
CA SER A 224 -7.32 5.85 16.03
C SER A 224 -6.66 5.44 17.36
N PRO A 225 -6.03 4.25 17.44
CA PRO A 225 -5.51 3.72 18.71
C PRO A 225 -4.27 4.45 19.25
N SER A 226 -3.75 5.46 18.55
CA SER A 226 -2.63 6.26 19.01
C SER A 226 -3.10 7.61 19.59
N GLY A 227 -2.77 7.85 20.86
CA GLY A 227 -2.95 9.12 21.57
C GLY A 227 -2.13 10.30 21.04
N TYR A 228 -1.64 10.22 19.79
CA TYR A 228 -1.17 11.37 19.04
C TYR A 228 -2.37 11.98 18.31
N GLN A 229 -3.08 12.86 19.02
CA GLN A 229 -3.73 13.97 18.35
C GLN A 229 -2.62 14.70 17.59
N THR A 230 -2.47 14.44 16.29
CA THR A 230 -1.69 15.34 15.45
C THR A 230 -2.29 16.72 15.69
N GLN A 231 -1.50 17.62 16.28
CA GLN A 231 -1.79 19.05 16.43
C GLN A 231 -1.81 19.75 15.06
N GLN A 232 -2.47 19.15 14.06
CA GLN A 232 -3.19 19.90 13.05
C GLN A 232 -4.61 20.12 13.60
N GLN A 233 -4.64 20.82 14.73
CA GLN A 233 -5.73 21.73 15.01
C GLN A 233 -5.57 22.82 13.94
N GLU A 234 -6.12 22.58 12.76
CA GLU A 234 -6.54 23.69 11.91
C GLU A 234 -7.48 24.49 12.81
N GLU A 235 -6.97 25.59 13.36
CA GLU A 235 -7.75 26.57 14.09
C GLU A 235 -8.94 26.91 13.20
N GLN A 236 -10.11 26.39 13.55
CA GLN A 236 -11.34 26.93 12.99
C GLN A 236 -11.37 28.40 13.39
N PRO A 237 -11.54 29.34 12.43
CA PRO A 237 -11.78 30.72 12.81
C PRO A 237 -13.01 30.75 13.74
N PRO A 238 -12.99 31.58 14.80
CA PRO A 238 -14.01 31.54 15.84
C PRO A 238 -15.27 32.27 15.35
N PHE A 239 -16.00 31.71 14.39
CA PHE A 239 -17.29 32.25 13.99
C PHE A 239 -18.31 31.16 13.64
N TYR A 240 -19.47 31.28 14.29
CA TYR A 240 -20.74 30.54 14.16
C TYR A 240 -20.90 29.25 14.98
N THR A 241 -21.20 29.45 16.27
CA THR A 241 -22.02 28.54 17.07
C THR A 241 -23.47 28.55 16.54
N ALA A 242 -23.82 27.63 15.65
CA ALA A 242 -25.21 27.26 15.42
C ALA A 242 -25.60 26.13 16.40
N PRO A 243 -26.66 26.30 17.22
CA PRO A 243 -27.05 25.32 18.24
C PRO A 243 -27.91 24.23 17.61
N SER A 244 -27.32 23.34 16.81
CA SER A 244 -27.98 22.10 16.30
C SER A 244 -27.13 21.24 15.37
N ALA A 245 -25.86 21.55 15.10
CA ALA A 245 -25.05 20.66 14.28
C ALA A 245 -24.72 19.37 15.07
N PRO A 246 -25.13 18.17 14.61
CA PRO A 246 -24.73 16.93 15.27
C PRO A 246 -23.20 16.84 15.29
N PRO A 247 -22.60 16.22 16.33
CA PRO A 247 -21.15 16.10 16.43
C PRO A 247 -20.61 15.49 15.14
N ARG A 248 -19.74 16.23 14.44
CA ARG A 248 -19.04 15.74 13.25
C ARG A 248 -18.05 14.67 13.71
N VAL A 249 -18.53 13.43 13.82
CA VAL A 249 -17.67 12.26 14.01
C VAL A 249 -16.68 12.25 12.85
N ARG A 250 -15.38 12.42 13.16
CA ARG A 250 -14.29 12.23 12.19
C ARG A 250 -14.25 10.75 11.83
N THR A 251 -15.10 10.33 10.90
CA THR A 251 -15.15 8.96 10.39
C THR A 251 -13.92 8.70 9.54
N ASN A 252 -13.14 7.68 9.87
CA ASN A 252 -12.09 7.19 8.99
C ASN A 252 -12.73 6.53 7.77
N ARG A 253 -12.66 7.18 6.61
CA ARG A 253 -13.35 6.77 5.37
C ARG A 253 -12.47 5.92 4.45
N ASP A 254 -11.23 5.67 4.84
CA ASP A 254 -10.21 5.07 3.97
C ASP A 254 -10.64 3.70 3.44
N LEU A 255 -11.21 2.82 4.29
CA LEU A 255 -11.71 1.51 3.86
C LEU A 255 -12.86 1.63 2.84
N VAL A 256 -13.81 2.55 3.07
CA VAL A 256 -14.96 2.76 2.18
C VAL A 256 -14.52 3.35 0.85
N THR A 257 -13.65 4.36 0.90
CA THR A 257 -13.07 4.98 -0.29
C THR A 257 -12.27 3.97 -1.10
N LEU A 258 -11.46 3.15 -0.44
CA LEU A 258 -10.70 2.09 -1.09
C LEU A 258 -11.61 1.07 -1.77
N ASN A 259 -12.63 0.57 -1.07
CA ASN A 259 -13.60 -0.37 -1.62
C ASN A 259 -14.36 0.23 -2.82
N PHE A 260 -14.79 1.49 -2.70
CA PHE A 260 -15.45 2.21 -3.78
C PHE A 260 -14.54 2.38 -5.01
N VAL A 261 -13.28 2.77 -4.80
CA VAL A 261 -12.31 2.95 -5.88
C VAL A 261 -12.08 1.64 -6.60
N VAL A 262 -11.75 0.56 -5.89
CA VAL A 262 -11.46 -0.76 -6.46
C VAL A 262 -12.67 -1.32 -7.22
N GLY A 263 -13.89 -1.16 -6.69
CA GLY A 263 -15.12 -1.62 -7.34
C GLY A 263 -15.63 -0.71 -8.49
N SER A 264 -15.07 0.50 -8.64
CA SER A 264 -15.58 1.46 -9.63
C SER A 264 -15.33 1.00 -11.07
N GLU A 265 -16.27 1.30 -11.97
CA GLU A 265 -16.09 1.05 -13.40
C GLU A 265 -14.88 1.82 -13.96
N ARG A 266 -14.68 3.06 -13.50
CA ARG A 266 -13.55 3.88 -13.92
C ARG A 266 -12.20 3.24 -13.56
N TRP A 267 -12.07 2.65 -12.36
CA TRP A 267 -10.87 1.90 -11.99
C TRP A 267 -10.66 0.71 -12.93
N ARG A 268 -11.71 -0.08 -13.22
CA ARG A 268 -11.64 -1.20 -14.16
C ARG A 268 -11.22 -0.78 -15.57
N GLN A 269 -11.78 0.31 -16.09
CA GLN A 269 -11.43 0.87 -17.41
C GLN A 269 -9.95 1.29 -17.50
N MET A 270 -9.34 1.74 -16.41
CA MET A 270 -7.91 2.08 -16.41
C MET A 270 -7.00 0.85 -16.60
N TRP A 271 -7.42 -0.31 -16.10
CA TRP A 271 -6.66 -1.55 -16.22
C TRP A 271 -6.91 -2.28 -17.54
N GLU A 272 -8.03 -2.00 -18.21
CA GLU A 272 -8.42 -2.65 -19.46
C GLU A 272 -7.31 -2.62 -20.53
N PRO A 273 -6.59 -1.50 -20.80
CA PRO A 273 -5.48 -1.51 -21.74
C PRO A 273 -4.34 -2.45 -21.34
N VAL A 274 -4.05 -2.57 -20.04
CA VAL A 274 -3.00 -3.47 -19.51
C VAL A 274 -3.42 -4.93 -19.73
N PHE A 275 -4.69 -5.24 -19.45
CA PHE A 275 -5.22 -6.59 -19.63
C PHE A 275 -5.32 -6.98 -21.11
N LEU A 276 -5.76 -6.06 -21.98
CA LEU A 276 -5.83 -6.27 -23.43
C LEU A 276 -4.44 -6.50 -24.02
N GLN A 277 -3.45 -5.71 -23.65
CA GLN A 277 -2.06 -5.91 -24.09
C GLN A 277 -1.52 -7.24 -23.61
N GLY A 278 -1.81 -7.65 -22.36
CA GLY A 278 -1.40 -8.93 -21.80
C GLY A 278 -2.01 -10.18 -22.47
N GLY A 279 -2.87 -10.00 -23.48
CA GLY A 279 -3.56 -11.07 -24.17
C GLY A 279 -4.67 -11.66 -23.32
N VAL A 280 -5.86 -11.04 -23.37
CA VAL A 280 -7.10 -11.70 -22.94
C VAL A 280 -7.38 -12.83 -23.92
N GLY A 281 -6.80 -14.00 -23.65
CA GLY A 281 -7.04 -15.22 -24.40
C GLY A 281 -8.51 -15.60 -24.25
N GLY A 282 -9.22 -15.72 -25.37
CA GLY A 282 -10.65 -15.99 -25.39
C GLY A 282 -11.02 -17.21 -24.54
N VAL A 283 -12.08 -17.06 -23.74
CA VAL A 283 -12.90 -18.12 -23.09
C VAL A 283 -12.16 -19.14 -22.20
N GLU A 284 -10.82 -19.15 -22.11
CA GLU A 284 -10.07 -20.02 -21.21
C GLU A 284 -10.27 -19.58 -19.75
N LEU A 285 -11.22 -20.29 -19.11
CA LEU A 285 -11.48 -20.42 -17.69
C LEU A 285 -11.52 -19.08 -16.93
N LEU A 286 -12.73 -18.61 -16.60
CA LEU A 286 -12.99 -17.42 -15.76
C LEU A 286 -12.07 -17.28 -14.54
N PHE A 287 -11.62 -18.42 -13.99
CA PHE A 287 -10.64 -18.48 -12.90
C PHE A 287 -9.26 -17.91 -13.28
N HIS A 288 -8.64 -18.35 -14.39
CA HIS A 288 -7.31 -17.88 -14.80
C HIS A 288 -7.32 -16.40 -15.16
N GLU A 289 -8.41 -15.91 -15.75
CA GLU A 289 -8.59 -14.49 -16.02
C GLU A 289 -8.70 -13.68 -14.73
N SER A 290 -9.52 -14.14 -13.77
CA SER A 290 -9.62 -13.51 -12.46
C SER A 290 -8.27 -13.50 -11.73
N LEU A 291 -7.58 -14.64 -11.70
CA LEU A 291 -6.25 -14.78 -11.09
C LEU A 291 -5.22 -13.86 -11.74
N TRP A 292 -5.24 -13.75 -13.07
CA TRP A 292 -4.40 -12.81 -13.82
C TRP A 292 -4.65 -11.36 -13.42
N ARG A 293 -5.92 -10.95 -13.31
CA ARG A 293 -6.26 -9.58 -12.90
C ARG A 293 -5.77 -9.29 -11.48
N SER A 294 -6.05 -10.19 -10.52
CA SER A 294 -5.58 -10.04 -9.14
C SER A 294 -4.05 -10.02 -9.06
N ALA A 295 -3.37 -10.87 -9.83
CA ALA A 295 -1.91 -10.92 -9.90
C ALA A 295 -1.31 -9.59 -10.37
N VAL A 296 -1.81 -9.05 -11.48
CA VAL A 296 -1.35 -7.78 -12.03
C VAL A 296 -1.64 -6.63 -11.08
N GLN A 297 -2.83 -6.55 -10.50
CA GLN A 297 -3.20 -5.45 -9.61
C GLN A 297 -2.42 -5.47 -8.29
N THR A 298 -2.01 -6.65 -7.83
CA THR A 298 -1.33 -6.81 -6.54
C THR A 298 0.19 -6.62 -6.62
N MET A 299 0.81 -6.33 -7.77
CA MET A 299 2.30 -6.17 -7.86
C MET A 299 2.87 -4.92 -7.13
N GLY A 300 2.07 -4.22 -6.34
CA GLY A 300 2.47 -3.06 -5.56
C GLY A 300 2.73 -1.83 -6.43
N LEU A 301 3.88 -1.17 -6.24
CA LEU A 301 4.22 0.04 -6.99
C LEU A 301 4.47 -0.27 -8.46
N GLU A 302 4.95 -1.48 -8.75
CA GLU A 302 5.19 -1.95 -10.11
C GLU A 302 3.91 -2.00 -10.94
N SER A 303 2.81 -2.45 -10.37
CA SER A 303 1.52 -2.48 -11.07
C SER A 303 1.01 -1.08 -11.38
N MET A 304 1.20 -0.13 -10.46
CA MET A 304 0.80 1.25 -10.66
C MET A 304 1.57 1.93 -11.80
N ARG A 305 2.78 1.48 -12.13
CA ARG A 305 3.54 1.97 -13.29
C ARG A 305 2.92 1.57 -14.64
N LEU A 306 2.07 0.54 -14.64
CA LEU A 306 1.42 0.02 -15.86
C LEU A 306 0.18 0.83 -16.24
N ILE A 307 -0.42 1.52 -15.28
CA ILE A 307 -1.65 2.27 -15.50
C ILE A 307 -1.33 3.52 -16.33
N PRO A 308 -1.99 3.74 -17.49
CA PRO A 308 -1.83 4.98 -18.24
C PRO A 308 -2.47 6.13 -17.46
N VAL A 309 -1.65 7.02 -16.89
CA VAL A 309 -2.15 8.22 -16.23
C VAL A 309 -2.29 9.37 -17.23
N GLU A 310 -3.39 10.13 -17.13
CA GLU A 310 -3.98 11.11 -18.09
C GLU A 310 -3.05 12.10 -18.86
N ASN A 311 -1.73 12.11 -18.68
CA ASN A 311 -0.78 12.94 -19.43
C ASN A 311 0.45 12.19 -19.97
N ALA A 312 0.66 10.93 -19.60
CA ALA A 312 1.51 10.06 -20.39
C ALA A 312 0.59 9.58 -21.53
N GLY A 313 0.90 9.88 -22.79
CA GLY A 313 0.23 9.20 -23.90
C GLY A 313 0.26 7.68 -23.72
N ARG A 314 -0.35 6.90 -24.62
CA ARG A 314 -0.18 5.44 -24.63
C ARG A 314 1.30 5.10 -24.88
N ARG A 315 2.16 5.30 -23.87
CA ARG A 315 3.56 4.95 -23.91
C ARG A 315 3.55 3.43 -23.92
N PRO A 316 4.22 2.81 -24.89
CA PRO A 316 4.42 1.39 -24.84
C PRO A 316 5.04 1.05 -23.48
N LEU A 317 4.58 -0.05 -22.89
CA LEU A 317 5.17 -0.57 -21.67
C LEU A 317 6.68 -0.71 -21.88
N SER A 318 7.46 -0.36 -20.85
CA SER A 318 8.90 -0.64 -20.91
C SER A 318 9.12 -2.14 -21.15
N GLU A 319 10.17 -2.49 -21.87
CA GLU A 319 10.47 -3.90 -22.18
C GLU A 319 10.57 -4.75 -20.90
N ALA A 320 11.13 -4.19 -19.82
CA ALA A 320 11.21 -4.85 -18.52
C ALA A 320 9.81 -5.11 -17.91
N ALA A 321 8.92 -4.11 -17.94
CA ALA A 321 7.55 -4.27 -17.45
C ALA A 321 6.77 -5.29 -18.28
N TRP A 322 6.94 -5.27 -19.60
CA TRP A 322 6.33 -6.26 -20.49
C TRP A 322 6.84 -7.68 -20.21
N ARG A 323 8.17 -7.87 -20.11
CA ARG A 323 8.77 -9.16 -19.75
C ARG A 323 8.21 -9.68 -18.42
N ARG A 324 8.05 -8.80 -17.43
CA ARG A 324 7.48 -9.16 -16.14
C ARG A 324 6.02 -9.61 -16.25
N LEU A 325 5.19 -8.88 -16.99
CA LEU A 325 3.80 -9.26 -17.23
C LEU A 325 3.69 -10.62 -17.93
N MET A 326 4.51 -10.87 -18.95
CA MET A 326 4.53 -12.15 -19.65
C MET A 326 4.97 -13.30 -18.74
N GLN A 327 5.97 -13.07 -17.87
CA GLN A 327 6.37 -14.05 -16.87
C GLN A 327 5.21 -14.39 -15.93
N LEU A 328 4.54 -13.37 -15.38
CA LEU A 328 3.41 -13.56 -14.48
C LEU A 328 2.24 -14.28 -15.19
N ARG A 329 1.99 -13.97 -16.46
CA ARG A 329 0.99 -14.65 -17.29
C ARG A 329 1.30 -16.13 -17.47
N GLN A 330 2.57 -16.47 -17.74
CA GLN A 330 3.03 -17.86 -17.83
C GLN A 330 2.85 -18.61 -16.50
N MET A 331 3.14 -17.96 -15.37
CA MET A 331 2.92 -18.54 -14.05
C MET A 331 1.44 -18.82 -13.80
N VAL A 332 0.55 -17.87 -14.12
CA VAL A 332 -0.91 -18.07 -14.03
C VAL A 332 -1.38 -19.22 -14.92
N ALA A 333 -0.92 -19.30 -16.17
CA ALA A 333 -1.27 -20.39 -17.09
C ALA A 333 -0.79 -21.77 -16.58
N GLY A 334 0.28 -21.80 -15.78
CA GLY A 334 0.79 -23.03 -15.15
C GLY A 334 -0.08 -23.56 -14.00
N VAL A 335 -1.02 -22.76 -13.48
CA VAL A 335 -1.91 -23.18 -12.39
C VAL A 335 -2.97 -24.14 -12.94
N ARG A 336 -2.92 -25.40 -12.51
CA ARG A 336 -3.73 -26.49 -13.10
C ARG A 336 -5.21 -26.48 -12.70
N SER A 337 -5.51 -26.06 -11.48
CA SER A 337 -6.86 -26.09 -10.93
C SER A 337 -7.10 -24.90 -10.01
N ARG A 338 -8.37 -24.49 -9.92
CA ARG A 338 -8.80 -23.51 -8.92
C ARG A 338 -8.64 -24.14 -7.53
N PRO A 339 -7.96 -23.48 -6.57
CA PRO A 339 -7.92 -23.97 -5.20
C PRO A 339 -9.34 -24.02 -4.62
N GLU A 340 -9.63 -25.07 -3.87
CA GLU A 340 -10.94 -25.34 -3.25
C GLU A 340 -10.91 -25.05 -1.74
N GLY A 341 -12.09 -24.80 -1.16
CA GLY A 341 -12.23 -24.54 0.27
C GLY A 341 -11.39 -23.34 0.75
N HIS A 342 -10.71 -23.50 1.88
CA HIS A 342 -9.90 -22.43 2.49
C HIS A 342 -8.70 -22.00 1.65
N GLU A 343 -8.20 -22.87 0.76
CA GLU A 343 -7.07 -22.52 -0.12
C GLU A 343 -7.43 -21.43 -1.13
N ARG A 344 -8.71 -21.25 -1.43
CA ARG A 344 -9.18 -20.17 -2.29
C ARG A 344 -8.86 -18.79 -1.72
N PHE A 345 -8.83 -18.67 -0.39
CA PHE A 345 -8.42 -17.45 0.31
C PHE A 345 -6.90 -17.34 0.46
N ALA A 346 -6.11 -18.33 0.02
CA ALA A 346 -4.65 -18.20 0.07
C ALA A 346 -4.12 -17.21 -0.97
N ILE A 347 -4.85 -16.99 -2.06
CA ILE A 347 -4.48 -16.07 -3.13
C ILE A 347 -4.87 -14.64 -2.71
N PRO A 348 -3.93 -13.70 -2.61
CA PRO A 348 -4.24 -12.30 -2.33
C PRO A 348 -5.14 -11.71 -3.42
N ASP A 349 -6.28 -11.18 -3.00
CA ASP A 349 -7.20 -10.46 -3.87
C ASP A 349 -7.85 -9.33 -3.07
N LEU A 350 -7.37 -8.10 -3.31
CA LEU A 350 -7.78 -6.96 -2.50
C LEU A 350 -9.29 -6.74 -2.55
N GLU A 351 -9.93 -6.92 -3.71
CA GLU A 351 -11.38 -6.73 -3.83
C GLU A 351 -12.14 -7.74 -2.94
N SER A 352 -11.81 -9.03 -3.05
CA SER A 352 -12.40 -10.08 -2.22
C SER A 352 -12.09 -9.92 -0.73
N ASP A 353 -10.85 -9.57 -0.37
CA ASP A 353 -10.45 -9.40 1.02
C ASP A 353 -11.13 -8.17 1.67
N LEU A 354 -11.36 -7.08 0.91
CA LEU A 354 -12.15 -5.92 1.34
C LEU A 354 -13.63 -6.28 1.55
N LEU A 355 -14.21 -7.06 0.63
CA LEU A 355 -15.59 -7.54 0.73
C LEU A 355 -15.78 -8.43 1.97
N GLY A 356 -14.85 -9.35 2.22
CA GLY A 356 -14.85 -10.19 3.43
C GLY A 356 -14.83 -9.35 4.71
N CYS A 357 -14.01 -8.30 4.78
CA CYS A 357 -13.96 -7.40 5.93
C CYS A 357 -15.23 -6.56 6.13
N CYS A 358 -15.98 -6.30 5.05
CA CYS A 358 -17.25 -5.57 5.09
C CYS A 358 -18.45 -6.48 5.41
N GLY A 359 -18.25 -7.79 5.63
CA GLY A 359 -19.32 -8.75 5.85
C GLY A 359 -20.14 -9.04 4.60
N ARG A 360 -19.50 -9.04 3.41
CA ARG A 360 -20.15 -9.29 2.11
C ARG A 360 -19.70 -10.58 1.43
N GLY A 361 -20.69 -11.27 0.85
CA GLY A 361 -20.53 -12.36 -0.12
C GLY A 361 -20.98 -13.71 0.46
N PRO A 362 -21.36 -14.70 -0.38
CA PRO A 362 -21.58 -16.08 0.07
C PRO A 362 -20.34 -16.66 0.78
N GLU A 363 -19.17 -16.09 0.49
CA GLU A 363 -17.88 -16.42 1.10
C GLU A 363 -17.63 -15.69 2.43
N ALA A 364 -18.36 -14.63 2.79
CA ALA A 364 -18.14 -13.95 4.08
C ALA A 364 -18.57 -14.83 5.25
N ASP A 365 -19.70 -15.54 5.11
CA ASP A 365 -20.12 -16.53 6.10
C ASP A 365 -19.14 -17.69 6.14
N GLU A 366 -18.59 -18.16 5.00
CA GLU A 366 -17.54 -19.19 4.96
C GLU A 366 -16.20 -18.72 5.55
N ILE A 367 -15.79 -17.46 5.33
CA ILE A 367 -14.60 -16.85 5.92
C ILE A 367 -14.78 -16.70 7.43
N LEU A 368 -15.95 -16.23 7.88
CA LEU A 368 -16.29 -16.14 9.30
C LEU A 368 -16.36 -17.53 9.95
N LEU A 369 -16.91 -18.53 9.26
CA LEU A 369 -16.92 -19.93 9.69
C LEU A 369 -15.49 -20.49 9.79
N ALA A 370 -14.66 -20.25 8.78
CA ALA A 370 -13.25 -20.64 8.74
C ALA A 370 -12.46 -20.02 9.90
N LEU A 371 -12.67 -18.72 10.15
CA LEU A 371 -12.05 -18.01 11.26
C LEU A 371 -12.51 -18.54 12.62
N SER A 372 -13.77 -18.96 12.75
CA SER A 372 -14.30 -19.54 14.00
C SER A 372 -13.80 -20.96 14.29
N GLN A 373 -13.31 -21.69 13.28
CA GLN A 373 -12.76 -23.04 13.43
C GLN A 373 -11.25 -23.06 13.73
N LEU A 374 -10.56 -21.92 13.55
CA LEU A 374 -9.11 -21.76 13.74
C LEU A 374 -8.73 -21.02 15.04
N SER A 375 -9.72 -20.54 15.80
CA SER A 375 -9.60 -20.04 17.18
C SER A 375 -9.95 -21.13 18.18
#